data_AF-A0A348P0A2-F1
#
_entry.id   AF-A0A348P0A2-F1
#
_cell.length_a   1.000
_cell.length_b   1.000
_cell.length_c   1.000
_cell.angle_alpha   90.00
_cell.angle_beta   90.00
_cell.angle_gamma   90.00
#
_symmetry.space_group_name_H-M   'P 1'
#
loop_
_entity.id
_entity.type
_entity.pdbx_description
1 polymer ?
#
loop_
_entity_poly.entity_id
_entity_poly.type
_entity_poly.pdbx_seq_one_letter_code
_entity_poly.pdbx_strand_id
1 'polypeptide(L)'
;DKEKTLIYLSRECKELTGYFPEDLMSSGKIKYINIIHENDKEMVRKAVDTGIAAKEHFVMEYRIIDSEKNEKWVLEKGRGVYDESGNLRFLEGFITDITMSKTAEIQIRAKSEELERSNSLMIGREVKMVELKKEINSMLKESGKSEKYVISD
;
A
#
# COMPACT_ATOMS: atom_id res chain seq x y z
N ASP A 1 -10.47 -24.71 -11.01
CA ASP A 1 -9.56 -25.04 -12.15
C ASP A 1 -8.25 -24.27 -11.98
N LYS A 2 -7.31 -24.35 -12.96
CA LYS A 2 -6.04 -23.59 -12.92
C LYS A 2 -6.20 -22.07 -12.90
N GLU A 3 -7.37 -21.58 -13.30
CA GLU A 3 -7.69 -20.16 -13.41
C GLU A 3 -8.46 -19.65 -12.20
N LYS A 4 -8.74 -20.52 -11.22
CA LYS A 4 -9.43 -20.22 -9.95
C LYS A 4 -10.75 -19.49 -10.20
N THR A 5 -11.52 -20.04 -11.14
CA THR A 5 -12.81 -19.49 -11.56
C THR A 5 -13.75 -19.27 -10.37
N LEU A 6 -14.40 -18.10 -10.35
CA LEU A 6 -15.35 -17.70 -9.32
C LEU A 6 -16.68 -18.44 -9.50
N ILE A 7 -17.11 -19.13 -8.43
CA ILE A 7 -18.35 -19.93 -8.40
C ILE A 7 -19.50 -19.12 -7.81
N TYR A 8 -19.19 -18.16 -6.96
CA TYR A 8 -20.15 -17.25 -6.36
C TYR A 8 -19.50 -15.89 -6.10
N LEU A 9 -20.26 -14.83 -6.35
CA LEU A 9 -19.93 -13.46 -6.01
C LEU A 9 -21.18 -12.80 -5.44
N SER A 10 -21.01 -12.01 -4.38
CA SER A 10 -22.09 -11.20 -3.85
C SER A 10 -22.45 -10.08 -4.82
N ARG A 11 -23.66 -9.52 -4.73
CA ARG A 11 -24.12 -8.47 -5.66
C ARG A 11 -23.32 -7.18 -5.52
N GLU A 12 -22.74 -6.97 -4.36
CA GLU A 12 -21.87 -5.85 -4.00
C GLU A 12 -20.56 -5.87 -4.79
N CYS A 13 -20.23 -6.96 -5.50
CA CYS A 13 -19.03 -6.99 -6.35
C CYS A 13 -19.05 -5.92 -7.45
N LYS A 14 -20.24 -5.46 -7.87
CA LYS A 14 -20.36 -4.40 -8.89
C LYS A 14 -19.83 -3.06 -8.40
N GLU A 15 -20.06 -2.72 -7.14
CA GLU A 15 -19.56 -1.46 -6.57
C GLU A 15 -18.02 -1.45 -6.52
N LEU A 16 -17.43 -2.61 -6.22
CA LEU A 16 -15.98 -2.77 -6.20
C LEU A 16 -15.39 -2.86 -7.62
N THR A 17 -15.88 -3.76 -8.46
CA THR A 17 -15.24 -4.13 -9.73
C THR A 17 -15.79 -3.39 -10.96
N GLY A 18 -16.96 -2.78 -10.84
CA GLY A 18 -17.68 -2.21 -11.97
C GLY A 18 -18.32 -3.24 -12.92
N TYR A 19 -18.21 -4.54 -12.61
CA TYR A 19 -18.79 -5.64 -13.37
C TYR A 19 -19.91 -6.33 -12.58
N PHE A 20 -20.91 -6.85 -13.27
CA PHE A 20 -21.93 -7.65 -12.62
C PHE A 20 -21.35 -9.03 -12.22
N PRO A 21 -21.88 -9.68 -11.17
CA PRO A 21 -21.44 -11.02 -10.78
C PRO A 21 -21.42 -12.00 -11.96
N GLU A 22 -22.42 -11.93 -12.83
CA GLU A 22 -22.58 -12.81 -14.00
C GLU A 22 -21.45 -12.67 -15.03
N ASP A 23 -20.80 -11.50 -15.09
CA ASP A 23 -19.67 -11.26 -15.98
C ASP A 23 -18.37 -11.88 -15.47
N LEU A 24 -18.24 -12.01 -14.13
CA LEU A 24 -17.05 -12.46 -13.42
C LEU A 24 -17.08 -13.93 -12.96
N MET A 25 -18.28 -14.51 -12.88
CA MET A 25 -18.48 -15.93 -12.54
C MET A 25 -18.04 -16.86 -13.68
N SER A 26 -18.04 -18.18 -13.42
CA SER A 26 -17.61 -19.21 -14.37
C SER A 26 -18.28 -19.19 -15.75
N SER A 27 -19.52 -18.70 -15.84
CA SER A 27 -20.26 -18.54 -17.09
C SER A 27 -20.00 -17.19 -17.78
N GLY A 28 -19.26 -16.30 -17.13
CA GLY A 28 -19.00 -14.93 -17.56
C GLY A 28 -17.87 -14.82 -18.57
N LYS A 29 -17.74 -13.63 -19.15
CA LYS A 29 -16.71 -13.33 -20.17
C LYS A 29 -15.39 -12.85 -19.57
N ILE A 30 -15.39 -12.46 -18.29
CA ILE A 30 -14.27 -11.77 -17.64
C ILE A 30 -13.77 -12.64 -16.50
N LYS A 31 -12.50 -13.03 -16.56
CA LYS A 31 -11.84 -13.74 -15.47
C LYS A 31 -11.35 -12.72 -14.45
N TYR A 32 -11.58 -12.97 -13.17
CA TYR A 32 -11.14 -12.07 -12.10
C TYR A 32 -9.63 -11.80 -12.12
N ILE A 33 -8.80 -12.80 -12.44
CA ILE A 33 -7.35 -12.63 -12.60
C ILE A 33 -6.97 -11.58 -13.66
N ASN A 34 -7.85 -11.29 -14.63
CA ASN A 34 -7.59 -10.29 -15.67
C ASN A 34 -7.85 -8.86 -15.20
N ILE A 35 -8.62 -8.67 -14.12
CA ILE A 35 -8.84 -7.35 -13.53
C ILE A 35 -7.84 -7.05 -12.40
N ILE A 36 -7.03 -8.02 -11.97
CA ILE A 36 -5.91 -7.78 -11.05
C ILE A 36 -4.83 -6.98 -11.79
N HIS A 37 -4.28 -5.96 -11.12
CA HIS A 37 -3.19 -5.16 -11.63
C HIS A 37 -1.99 -6.05 -12.01
N GLU A 38 -1.37 -5.82 -13.18
CA GLU A 38 -0.35 -6.72 -13.75
C GLU A 38 0.78 -7.05 -12.77
N ASN A 39 1.30 -6.03 -12.07
CA ASN A 39 2.37 -6.17 -11.08
C ASN A 39 2.01 -7.01 -9.85
N ASP A 40 0.73 -7.24 -9.59
CA ASP A 40 0.25 -7.92 -8.38
C ASP A 40 -0.17 -9.38 -8.66
N LYS A 41 -0.37 -9.75 -9.94
CA LYS A 41 -0.87 -11.09 -10.35
C LYS A 41 -0.01 -12.23 -9.82
N GLU A 42 1.31 -12.13 -9.91
CA GLU A 42 2.20 -13.19 -9.47
C GLU A 42 2.16 -13.37 -7.95
N MET A 43 2.12 -12.25 -7.20
CA MET A 43 2.02 -12.25 -5.75
C MET A 43 0.72 -12.91 -5.30
N VAL A 44 -0.42 -12.50 -5.89
CA VAL A 44 -1.74 -13.09 -5.58
C VAL A 44 -1.75 -14.59 -5.87
N ARG A 45 -1.23 -15.00 -7.04
CA ARG A 45 -1.16 -16.43 -7.39
C ARG A 45 -0.38 -17.23 -6.34
N LYS A 46 0.80 -16.75 -5.95
CA LYS A 46 1.66 -17.41 -4.94
C LYS A 46 0.99 -17.48 -3.58
N ALA A 47 0.37 -16.39 -3.12
CA ALA A 47 -0.28 -16.35 -1.82
C ALA A 47 -1.43 -17.37 -1.74
N VAL A 48 -2.26 -17.43 -2.79
CA VAL A 48 -3.34 -18.43 -2.87
C VAL A 48 -2.79 -19.86 -2.97
N ASP A 49 -1.78 -20.09 -3.83
CA ASP A 49 -1.18 -21.44 -3.99
C ASP A 49 -0.57 -21.92 -2.66
N THR A 50 0.09 -21.03 -1.92
CA THR A 50 0.68 -21.32 -0.61
C THR A 50 -0.39 -21.66 0.42
N GLY A 51 -1.46 -20.86 0.50
CA GLY A 51 -2.58 -21.11 1.41
C GLY A 51 -3.29 -22.44 1.12
N ILE A 52 -3.49 -22.76 -0.16
CA ILE A 52 -4.08 -24.05 -0.57
C ILE A 52 -3.17 -25.22 -0.18
N ALA A 53 -1.87 -25.11 -0.43
CA ALA A 53 -0.91 -26.17 -0.13
C ALA A 53 -0.79 -26.43 1.37
N ALA A 54 -0.83 -25.36 2.18
CA ALA A 54 -0.82 -25.45 3.63
C ALA A 54 -2.19 -25.83 4.23
N LYS A 55 -3.28 -25.77 3.45
CA LYS A 55 -4.67 -25.84 3.93
C LYS A 55 -4.98 -24.77 4.99
N GLU A 56 -4.40 -23.59 4.82
CA GLU A 56 -4.54 -22.45 5.72
C GLU A 56 -5.28 -21.27 5.04
N HIS A 57 -5.59 -20.26 5.84
CA HIS A 57 -6.12 -19.01 5.31
C HIS A 57 -5.00 -18.20 4.66
N PHE A 58 -5.31 -17.53 3.56
CA PHE A 58 -4.46 -16.48 2.99
C PHE A 58 -5.11 -15.12 3.23
N VAL A 59 -4.26 -14.12 3.45
CA VAL A 59 -4.65 -12.71 3.57
C VAL A 59 -3.67 -11.90 2.73
N MET A 60 -4.19 -11.06 1.85
CA MET A 60 -3.36 -10.25 0.96
C MET A 60 -4.04 -8.95 0.56
N GLU A 61 -3.23 -7.93 0.34
CA GLU A 61 -3.66 -6.64 -0.20
C GLU A 61 -3.07 -6.49 -1.59
N TYR A 62 -3.90 -6.14 -2.57
CA TYR A 62 -3.47 -5.95 -3.96
C TYR A 62 -4.38 -4.98 -4.68
N ARG A 63 -4.00 -4.63 -5.90
CA ARG A 63 -4.76 -3.72 -6.75
C ARG A 63 -5.57 -4.45 -7.80
N ILE A 64 -6.76 -3.93 -8.04
CA ILE A 64 -7.57 -4.26 -9.21
C ILE A 64 -7.79 -3.02 -10.08
N ILE A 65 -8.09 -3.24 -11.35
CA ILE A 65 -8.54 -2.25 -12.31
C ILE A 65 -10.02 -2.50 -12.57
N ASP A 66 -10.88 -1.56 -12.20
CA ASP A 66 -12.32 -1.67 -12.41
C ASP A 66 -12.72 -1.47 -13.89
N SER A 67 -14.01 -1.61 -14.19
CA SER A 67 -14.54 -1.45 -15.55
C SER A 67 -14.37 -0.04 -16.13
N GLU A 68 -14.21 0.96 -15.27
CA GLU A 68 -13.97 2.37 -15.61
C GLU A 68 -12.47 2.71 -15.67
N LYS A 69 -11.58 1.72 -15.50
CA LYS A 69 -10.11 1.85 -15.49
C LYS A 69 -9.53 2.55 -14.27
N ASN A 70 -10.30 2.66 -13.19
CA ASN A 70 -9.76 3.14 -11.91
C ASN A 70 -8.99 2.03 -11.21
N GLU A 71 -7.87 2.39 -10.59
CA GLU A 71 -7.13 1.51 -9.69
C GLU A 71 -7.81 1.52 -8.30
N LYS A 72 -8.11 0.33 -7.78
CA LYS A 72 -8.64 0.14 -6.42
C LYS A 72 -7.78 -0.80 -5.63
N TRP A 73 -7.60 -0.50 -4.35
CA TRP A 73 -6.95 -1.41 -3.42
C TRP A 73 -7.97 -2.32 -2.77
N VAL A 74 -7.66 -3.60 -2.72
CA VAL A 74 -8.52 -4.61 -2.09
C VAL A 74 -7.75 -5.41 -1.07
N LEU A 75 -8.43 -5.78 0.01
CA LEU A 75 -8.01 -6.81 0.95
C LEU A 75 -8.79 -8.08 0.63
N GLU A 76 -8.09 -9.16 0.33
CA GLU A 76 -8.68 -10.48 0.16
C GLU A 76 -8.30 -11.37 1.35
N LYS A 77 -9.31 -12.03 1.92
CA LYS A 77 -9.13 -13.12 2.87
C LYS A 77 -9.91 -14.33 2.40
N GLY A 78 -9.21 -15.46 2.24
CA GLY A 78 -9.84 -16.68 1.76
C GLY A 78 -9.13 -17.95 2.24
N ARG A 79 -9.73 -19.09 1.91
CA ARG A 79 -9.19 -20.43 2.16
C ARG A 79 -9.72 -21.45 1.15
N GLY A 80 -9.05 -22.59 1.07
CA GLY A 80 -9.59 -23.77 0.40
C GLY A 80 -10.67 -24.47 1.22
N VAL A 81 -11.73 -24.90 0.54
CA VAL A 81 -12.73 -25.86 1.05
C VAL A 81 -12.50 -27.19 0.35
N TYR A 82 -12.37 -28.26 1.14
CA TYR A 82 -11.95 -29.58 0.67
C TYR A 82 -13.06 -30.61 0.85
N ASP A 83 -13.09 -31.64 0.01
CA ASP A 83 -13.97 -32.79 0.17
C ASP A 83 -13.44 -33.79 1.22
N GLU A 84 -14.20 -34.85 1.47
CA GLU A 84 -13.83 -35.91 2.42
C GLU A 84 -12.55 -36.67 2.01
N SER A 85 -12.20 -36.66 0.72
CA SER A 85 -10.96 -37.24 0.19
C SER A 85 -9.77 -36.27 0.26
N GLY A 86 -9.98 -35.05 0.76
CA GLY A 86 -8.95 -34.02 0.89
C GLY A 86 -8.65 -33.26 -0.40
N ASN A 87 -9.46 -33.41 -1.45
CA ASN A 87 -9.31 -32.67 -2.69
C ASN A 87 -9.93 -31.28 -2.57
N LEU A 88 -9.30 -30.28 -3.19
CA LEU A 88 -9.81 -28.91 -3.21
C LEU A 88 -11.12 -28.87 -4.02
N ARG A 89 -12.22 -28.48 -3.37
CA ARG A 89 -13.55 -28.33 -3.97
C ARG A 89 -13.75 -26.92 -4.52
N PHE A 90 -13.47 -25.90 -3.72
CA PHE A 90 -13.53 -24.49 -4.10
C PHE A 90 -12.74 -23.60 -3.14
N LEU A 91 -12.57 -22.32 -3.50
CA LEU A 91 -12.09 -21.29 -2.60
C LEU A 91 -13.29 -20.52 -2.05
N GLU A 92 -13.26 -20.20 -0.76
CA GLU A 92 -14.22 -19.29 -0.15
C GLU A 92 -13.48 -18.15 0.53
N GLY A 93 -14.08 -16.96 0.55
CA GLY A 93 -13.45 -15.76 1.09
C GLY A 93 -14.28 -14.52 0.83
N PHE A 94 -13.69 -13.38 1.20
CA PHE A 94 -14.25 -12.07 0.92
C PHE A 94 -13.16 -11.13 0.42
N ILE A 95 -13.59 -10.17 -0.39
CA ILE A 95 -12.76 -9.12 -0.96
C ILE A 95 -13.36 -7.79 -0.53
N THR A 96 -12.57 -6.96 0.15
CA THR A 96 -13.01 -5.68 0.70
C THR A 96 -12.27 -4.54 0.04
N ASP A 97 -12.99 -3.50 -0.38
CA ASP A 97 -12.38 -2.26 -0.85
C ASP A 97 -11.68 -1.55 0.31
N ILE A 98 -10.37 -1.34 0.19
CA ILE A 98 -9.54 -0.61 1.16
C ILE A 98 -8.92 0.63 0.53
N THR A 99 -9.41 1.08 -0.64
CA THR A 99 -8.86 2.20 -1.42
C THR A 99 -8.75 3.46 -0.58
N MET A 100 -9.84 3.86 0.11
CA MET A 100 -9.82 5.05 0.97
C MET A 100 -8.75 4.98 2.07
N SER A 101 -8.64 3.83 2.74
CA SER A 101 -7.66 3.63 3.81
C SER A 101 -6.24 3.68 3.27
N LYS A 102 -5.98 3.04 2.12
CA LYS A 102 -4.66 3.03 1.47
C LYS A 102 -4.27 4.40 0.95
N THR A 103 -5.18 5.13 0.33
CA THR A 103 -4.93 6.51 -0.10
C THR A 103 -4.59 7.38 1.10
N ALA A 104 -5.33 7.28 2.21
CA ALA A 104 -5.03 8.04 3.43
C ALA A 104 -3.65 7.68 4.01
N GLU A 105 -3.30 6.38 4.10
CA GLU A 105 -2.00 5.91 4.56
C GLU A 105 -0.85 6.49 3.71
N ILE A 106 -0.98 6.44 2.39
CA ILE A 106 0.02 6.95 1.44
C ILE A 106 0.19 8.47 1.59
N GLN A 107 -0.91 9.22 1.70
CA GLN A 107 -0.86 10.67 1.88
C GLN A 107 -0.20 11.07 3.20
N ILE A 108 -0.54 10.39 4.30
CA ILE A 108 0.07 10.62 5.61
C ILE A 108 1.57 10.34 5.54
N ARG A 109 1.98 9.23 4.94
CA ARG A 109 3.41 8.87 4.79
C ARG A 109 4.16 9.92 3.98
N ALA A 110 3.62 10.31 2.83
CA ALA A 110 4.23 11.34 1.98
C ALA A 110 4.39 12.68 2.72
N LYS A 111 3.39 13.06 3.52
CA LYS A 111 3.43 14.28 4.34
C LYS A 111 4.48 14.19 5.46
N SER A 112 4.60 13.04 6.11
CA SER A 112 5.63 12.80 7.14
C SER A 112 7.03 12.94 6.55
N GLU A 113 7.28 12.31 5.40
CA GLU A 113 8.57 12.37 4.70
C GLU A 113 8.92 13.79 4.21
N GLU A 114 7.91 14.58 3.82
CA GLU A 114 8.08 16.00 3.49
C GLU A 114 8.48 16.82 4.72
N LEU A 115 7.78 16.62 5.84
CA LEU A 115 8.06 17.31 7.10
C LEU A 115 9.44 16.96 7.65
N GLU A 116 9.83 15.69 7.61
CA GLU A 116 11.16 15.24 8.05
C GLU A 116 12.28 15.88 7.21
N ARG A 117 12.11 15.93 5.88
CA ARG A 117 13.07 16.61 5.00
C ARG A 117 13.17 18.10 5.30
N SER A 118 12.03 18.77 5.47
CA SER A 118 12.00 20.20 5.82
C SER A 118 12.68 20.47 7.17
N ASN A 119 12.38 19.66 8.18
CA ASN A 119 12.96 19.78 9.52
C ASN A 119 14.48 19.54 9.49
N SER A 120 14.95 18.52 8.77
CA SER A 120 16.39 18.25 8.62
C SER A 120 17.13 19.42 7.97
N LEU A 121 16.53 20.10 6.98
CA LEU A 121 17.09 21.30 6.36
C LEU A 121 17.11 22.50 7.31
N MET A 122 16.06 22.67 8.12
CA MET A 122 15.99 23.74 9.12
C MET A 122 17.07 23.59 10.19
N ILE A 123 17.22 22.39 10.76
CA ILE A 123 18.26 22.11 11.75
C ILE A 123 19.65 22.40 11.17
N GLY A 124 19.93 21.97 9.94
CA GLY A 124 21.20 22.26 9.28
C GLY A 124 21.49 23.77 9.15
N ARG A 125 20.46 24.57 8.84
CA ARG A 125 20.58 26.04 8.78
C ARG A 125 20.86 26.66 10.14
N GLU A 126 20.17 26.20 11.19
CA GLU A 126 20.37 26.70 12.54
C GLU A 126 21.77 26.41 13.06
N VAL A 127 22.26 25.18 12.87
CA VAL A 127 23.63 24.78 13.23
C VAL A 127 24.65 25.63 12.48
N LYS A 128 24.48 25.83 11.17
CA LYS A 128 25.39 26.66 10.37
C LYS A 128 25.36 28.12 10.82
N MET A 129 24.20 28.65 11.19
CA MET A 129 24.07 30.01 11.72
C MET A 129 24.77 30.17 13.07
N VAL A 130 24.69 29.17 13.95
CA VAL A 130 25.42 29.19 15.22
C VAL A 130 26.93 29.18 14.96
N GLU A 131 27.41 28.33 14.05
CA GLU A 131 28.83 28.26 13.68
C GLU A 131 29.34 29.59 13.11
N LEU A 132 28.60 30.19 12.17
CA LEU A 132 28.94 31.50 11.60
C LEU A 132 28.94 32.62 12.65
N LYS A 133 27.99 32.61 13.59
CA LYS A 133 27.97 33.58 14.71
C LYS A 133 29.21 33.42 15.60
N LYS A 134 29.63 32.19 15.90
CA LYS A 134 30.87 31.90 16.66
C LYS A 134 32.08 32.45 15.91
N GLU A 135 32.17 32.21 14.62
CA GLU A 135 33.27 32.68 13.76
C GLU A 135 33.35 34.21 13.72
N ILE A 136 32.23 34.89 13.51
CA ILE A 136 32.18 36.37 13.51
C ILE A 136 32.61 36.94 14.86
N ASN A 137 32.15 36.37 15.97
CA ASN A 137 32.58 36.82 17.31
C ASN A 137 34.09 36.65 17.52
N SER A 138 34.69 35.54 17.05
CA SER A 138 36.15 35.34 17.11
C SER A 138 36.91 36.42 16.34
N MET A 139 36.51 36.69 15.10
CA MET A 139 37.14 37.73 14.26
C MET A 139 37.01 39.14 14.87
N LEU A 140 35.86 39.45 15.49
CA LEU A 140 35.66 40.72 16.18
C LEU A 140 36.61 40.86 17.37
N LYS A 141 36.76 39.80 18.17
CA LYS A 141 37.66 39.77 19.32
C LYS A 141 39.13 39.94 18.91
N GLU A 142 39.57 39.27 17.85
CA GLU A 142 40.91 39.43 17.27
C GLU A 142 41.17 40.86 16.77
N SER A 143 40.12 41.53 16.27
CA SER A 143 40.17 42.93 15.84
C SER A 143 40.01 43.95 16.99
N GLY A 144 40.00 43.51 18.25
CA GLY A 144 39.80 44.36 19.43
C GLY A 144 38.39 44.94 19.58
N LYS A 145 37.41 44.41 18.86
CA LYS A 145 36.00 44.81 18.93
C LYS A 145 35.21 43.89 19.87
N SER A 146 34.13 44.42 20.45
CA SER A 146 33.22 43.62 21.27
C SER A 146 32.46 42.60 20.43
N GLU A 147 32.09 41.47 21.04
CA GLU A 147 31.22 40.46 20.42
C GLU A 147 29.89 41.08 19.97
N LYS A 148 29.37 40.59 18.85
CA LYS A 148 28.14 41.11 18.23
C LYS A 148 26.95 40.19 18.46
N TYR A 149 27.16 38.89 18.58
CA TYR A 149 26.10 37.90 18.70
C TYR A 149 26.17 37.18 20.04
N VAL A 150 25.05 37.10 20.77
CA VAL A 150 24.94 36.20 21.92
C VAL A 150 24.59 34.81 21.39
N ILE A 151 25.35 33.81 21.82
CA ILE A 151 25.23 32.43 21.38
C ILE A 151 24.74 31.64 22.59
N SER A 152 23.51 31.14 22.53
CA SER A 152 22.99 30.22 23.54
C SER A 152 23.59 28.83 23.32
N ASP A 153 23.92 28.16 24.43
CA ASP A 153 24.32 26.75 24.45
C ASP A 153 23.17 25.82 24.04
#